data_AF-A0A2V5W2E2-F1
#
_entry.id   AF-A0A2V5W2E2-F1
#
_cell.length_a   1.000
_cell.length_b   1.000
_cell.length_c   1.000
_cell.angle_alpha   90.00
_cell.angle_beta   90.00
_cell.angle_gamma   90.00
#
_symmetry.space_group_name_H-M   'P 1'
#
loop_
_entity.id
_entity.type
_entity.pdbx_description
1 polymer ?
#
loop_
_entity_poly.entity_id
_entity_poly.type
_entity_poly.pdbx_seq_one_letter_code
_entity_poly.pdbx_strand_id
1 'polypeptide(L)'
;MSEIREVFDELIIFIDEKRVTPGSIARAKRIGTHVYCHSTEIAFGWDLSAMVQACHCDWVFRFDYDEQLSPEWQQEEWRQLLETTEFSHFWCPRRQLVPGGRYLNAAPWYPDFQLRLFRTNLDAVVFPSKLHDQIRVPGPGGYFQHLAIHHHVLWLLPREMRVEKARRYEELLPGGGLGQNCLYEDYSPPTESLPEPVKLDIASELGWMDRLSLHEMSKLSLSVNGMPQKVSTSSWFWLEAEVTNGTDKSVGSFPPFPVRLAYHWIEAATRGTVIYEGNRTALFPSVHPNRATRYTMMIAAPAKAGEYILQTTMVQEHVCWFESARPDILQEFRVLVGP
;
A
#
# COMPACT_ATOMS: atom_id res chain seq x y z
N MET A 1 -18.08 11.84 -3.30
CA MET A 1 -18.59 12.13 -1.94
C MET A 1 -20.10 11.91 -1.79
N SER A 2 -20.97 12.27 -2.74
CA SER A 2 -22.42 11.96 -2.61
C SER A 2 -22.71 10.47 -2.61
N GLU A 3 -22.02 9.70 -3.46
CA GLU A 3 -22.15 8.23 -3.57
C GLU A 3 -21.79 7.49 -2.27
N ILE A 4 -21.03 8.12 -1.37
CA ILE A 4 -20.66 7.53 -0.07
C ILE A 4 -21.88 7.35 0.84
N ARG A 5 -22.92 8.16 0.66
CA ARG A 5 -24.17 8.05 1.42
C ARG A 5 -24.96 6.80 1.10
N GLU A 6 -24.76 6.24 -0.08
CA GLU A 6 -25.41 5.00 -0.49
C GLU A 6 -24.70 3.79 0.12
N VAL A 7 -23.43 3.95 0.50
CA VAL A 7 -22.59 2.88 1.05
C VAL A 7 -22.67 2.79 2.57
N PHE A 8 -22.71 3.92 3.29
CA PHE A 8 -22.61 3.95 4.75
C PHE A 8 -23.87 4.53 5.42
N ASP A 9 -24.20 3.98 6.60
CA ASP A 9 -25.42 4.32 7.34
C ASP A 9 -25.38 5.76 7.89
N GLU A 10 -24.19 6.23 8.27
CA GLU A 10 -23.96 7.57 8.81
C GLU A 10 -22.69 8.20 8.20
N LEU A 11 -22.77 9.47 7.77
CA LEU A 11 -21.62 10.25 7.31
C LEU A 11 -21.35 11.42 8.25
N ILE A 12 -20.30 11.34 9.06
CA ILE A 12 -19.89 12.44 9.96
C ILE A 12 -18.72 13.18 9.32
N ILE A 13 -18.86 14.51 9.18
CA ILE A 13 -17.87 15.35 8.51
C ILE A 13 -17.30 16.36 9.48
N PHE A 14 -15.98 16.37 9.58
CA PHE A 14 -15.21 17.29 10.39
C PHE A 14 -14.51 18.30 9.48
N ILE A 15 -14.73 19.60 9.72
CA ILE A 15 -14.29 20.68 8.84
C ILE A 15 -13.43 21.68 9.60
N ASP A 16 -12.21 21.86 9.12
CA ASP A 16 -11.32 22.95 9.51
C ASP A 16 -11.63 24.23 8.73
N GLU A 17 -12.37 25.14 9.37
CA GLU A 17 -12.90 26.36 8.74
C GLU A 17 -11.81 27.31 8.23
N LYS A 18 -10.59 27.22 8.74
CA LYS A 18 -9.47 28.05 8.28
C LYS A 18 -8.86 27.59 6.97
N ARG A 19 -9.11 26.34 6.58
CA ARG A 19 -8.42 25.67 5.48
C ARG A 19 -9.36 25.22 4.36
N VAL A 20 -10.66 25.49 4.50
CA VAL A 20 -11.67 25.17 3.48
C VAL A 20 -12.37 26.43 2.97
N THR A 21 -13.02 26.30 1.81
CA THR A 21 -13.85 27.37 1.24
C THR A 21 -15.29 27.31 1.77
N PRO A 22 -16.03 28.44 1.77
CA PRO A 22 -17.46 28.45 2.12
C PRO A 22 -18.29 27.44 1.30
N GLY A 23 -17.93 27.25 0.02
CA GLY A 23 -18.57 26.25 -0.84
C GLY A 23 -18.34 24.81 -0.38
N SER A 24 -17.20 24.52 0.25
CA SER A 24 -16.90 23.20 0.82
C SER A 24 -17.75 22.92 2.07
N ILE A 25 -17.93 23.92 2.93
CA ILE A 25 -18.83 23.86 4.09
C ILE A 25 -20.27 23.61 3.63
N ALA A 26 -20.75 24.35 2.63
CA ALA A 26 -22.10 24.20 2.10
C ALA A 26 -22.35 22.80 1.50
N ARG A 27 -21.35 22.23 0.79
CA ARG A 27 -21.44 20.85 0.28
C ARG A 27 -21.46 19.84 1.41
N ALA A 28 -20.58 19.97 2.39
CA ALA A 28 -20.54 19.07 3.54
C ALA A 28 -21.86 19.08 4.32
N LYS A 29 -22.46 20.25 4.58
CA LYS A 29 -23.79 20.36 5.21
C LYS A 29 -24.93 19.72 4.41
N ARG A 30 -24.79 19.62 3.09
CA ARG A 30 -25.79 18.97 2.23
C ARG A 30 -25.71 17.45 2.30
N ILE A 31 -24.50 16.90 2.43
CA ILE A 31 -24.28 15.46 2.36
C ILE A 31 -24.04 14.81 3.71
N GLY A 32 -23.50 15.49 4.72
CA GLY A 32 -23.20 14.90 6.04
C GLY A 32 -24.44 14.67 6.89
N THR A 33 -24.43 13.63 7.72
CA THR A 33 -25.46 13.41 8.76
C THR A 33 -25.24 14.44 9.86
N HIS A 34 -23.98 14.55 10.28
CA HIS A 34 -23.51 15.53 11.23
C HIS A 34 -22.28 16.23 10.65
N VAL A 35 -22.21 17.54 10.85
CA VAL A 35 -21.09 18.36 10.39
C VAL A 35 -20.58 19.17 11.56
N TYR A 36 -19.32 18.94 11.91
CA TYR A 36 -18.63 19.64 12.98
C TYR A 36 -17.60 20.59 12.37
N CYS A 37 -17.79 21.88 12.61
CA CYS A 37 -16.84 22.90 12.23
C CYS A 37 -15.93 23.22 13.42
N HIS A 38 -14.65 23.35 13.18
CA HIS A 38 -13.72 23.92 14.15
C HIS A 38 -12.76 24.90 13.47
N SER A 39 -12.13 25.74 14.28
CA SER A 39 -11.15 26.72 13.85
C SER A 39 -9.90 26.56 14.70
N THR A 40 -8.92 25.77 14.23
CA THR A 40 -7.66 25.51 14.93
C THR A 40 -6.47 26.12 14.19
N GLU A 41 -5.47 26.59 14.94
CA GLU A 41 -4.20 27.05 14.36
C GLU A 41 -3.34 25.88 13.85
N ILE A 42 -3.50 24.68 14.42
CA ILE A 42 -2.65 23.52 14.12
C ILE A 42 -3.21 22.78 12.89
N ALA A 43 -2.43 22.70 11.81
CA ALA A 43 -2.75 21.77 10.72
C ALA A 43 -2.57 20.34 11.24
N PHE A 44 -3.47 19.42 10.88
CA PHE A 44 -3.60 18.07 11.48
C PHE A 44 -4.22 18.07 12.88
N GLY A 45 -4.84 19.16 13.30
CA GLY A 45 -5.39 19.36 14.65
C GLY A 45 -6.73 18.67 14.96
N TRP A 46 -7.18 17.69 14.18
CA TRP A 46 -8.29 16.85 14.63
C TRP A 46 -7.73 15.71 15.47
N ASP A 47 -8.17 15.68 16.73
CA ASP A 47 -8.03 14.49 17.54
C ASP A 47 -8.88 13.37 16.90
N LEU A 48 -8.22 12.41 16.26
CA LEU A 48 -8.90 11.27 15.64
C LEU A 48 -9.75 10.50 16.66
N SER A 49 -9.36 10.51 17.94
CA SER A 49 -10.19 9.94 19.02
C SER A 49 -11.53 10.67 19.10
N ALA A 50 -11.52 12.00 19.10
CA ALA A 50 -12.75 12.80 19.14
C ALA A 50 -13.61 12.58 17.89
N MET A 51 -12.98 12.39 16.72
CA MET A 51 -13.72 12.07 15.49
C MET A 51 -14.45 10.73 15.60
N VAL A 52 -13.78 9.70 16.12
CA VAL A 52 -14.37 8.37 16.32
C VAL A 52 -15.43 8.38 17.41
N GLN A 53 -15.24 9.13 18.50
CA GLN A 53 -16.22 9.26 19.59
C GLN A 53 -17.53 9.94 19.17
N ALA A 54 -17.52 10.69 18.06
CA ALA A 54 -18.74 11.26 17.51
C ALA A 54 -19.56 10.25 16.69
N CYS A 55 -18.99 9.11 16.33
CA CYS A 55 -19.67 8.07 15.57
C CYS A 55 -20.59 7.24 16.47
N HIS A 56 -21.81 6.96 15.99
CA HIS A 56 -22.82 6.24 16.76
C HIS A 56 -22.89 4.74 16.43
N CYS A 57 -22.14 4.28 15.43
CA CYS A 57 -22.13 2.90 14.97
C CYS A 57 -20.99 2.09 15.59
N ASP A 58 -21.18 0.76 15.67
CA ASP A 58 -20.16 -0.18 16.18
C ASP A 58 -18.89 -0.24 15.32
N TRP A 59 -19.03 0.10 14.04
CA TRP A 59 -17.95 0.14 13.06
C TRP A 59 -17.81 1.55 12.50
N VAL A 60 -16.56 1.99 12.33
CA VAL A 60 -16.22 3.27 11.69
C VAL A 60 -15.35 3.01 10.47
N PHE A 61 -15.74 3.66 9.38
CA PHE A 61 -14.91 3.79 8.18
C PHE A 61 -14.32 5.22 8.13
N ARG A 62 -12.99 5.35 8.22
CA ARG A 62 -12.30 6.64 8.12
C ARG A 62 -12.01 6.96 6.66
N PHE A 63 -12.37 8.16 6.23
CA PHE A 63 -12.21 8.59 4.84
C PHE A 63 -11.71 10.04 4.75
N ASP A 64 -10.68 10.29 3.95
CA ASP A 64 -10.14 11.65 3.76
C ASP A 64 -10.82 12.37 2.58
N TYR A 65 -10.77 13.70 2.54
CA TYR A 65 -11.55 14.50 1.57
C TYR A 65 -11.06 14.35 0.11
N ASP A 66 -9.81 13.95 -0.07
CA ASP A 66 -9.15 13.70 -1.34
C ASP A 66 -9.18 12.21 -1.72
N GLU A 67 -10.07 11.43 -1.12
CA GLU A 67 -10.28 10.02 -1.42
C GLU A 67 -11.60 9.75 -2.15
N GLN A 68 -11.65 8.62 -2.83
CA GLN A 68 -12.81 8.04 -3.50
C GLN A 68 -12.87 6.54 -3.22
N LEU A 69 -14.06 5.98 -3.00
CA LEU A 69 -14.23 4.53 -2.89
C LEU A 69 -14.16 3.89 -4.28
N SER A 70 -13.57 2.70 -4.37
CA SER A 70 -13.67 1.90 -5.60
C SER A 70 -15.12 1.42 -5.84
N PRO A 71 -15.50 1.09 -7.09
CA PRO A 71 -16.88 0.67 -7.42
C PRO A 71 -17.37 -0.55 -6.63
N GLU A 72 -16.46 -1.40 -6.16
CA GLU A 72 -16.77 -2.59 -5.37
C GLU A 72 -17.50 -2.26 -4.06
N TRP A 73 -17.32 -1.06 -3.49
CA TRP A 73 -18.02 -0.66 -2.27
C TRP A 73 -19.53 -0.50 -2.43
N GLN A 74 -20.03 -0.37 -3.67
CA GLN A 74 -21.47 -0.28 -3.97
C GLN A 74 -22.18 -1.64 -3.89
N GLN A 75 -21.43 -2.73 -3.82
CA GLN A 75 -21.97 -4.07 -3.56
C GLN A 75 -22.26 -4.20 -2.06
N GLU A 76 -23.31 -4.93 -1.69
CA GLU A 76 -23.72 -5.07 -0.28
C GLU A 76 -23.01 -6.24 0.42
N GLU A 77 -22.42 -7.16 -0.35
CA GLU A 77 -21.87 -8.42 0.14
C GLU A 77 -20.82 -8.22 1.24
N TRP A 78 -20.01 -7.15 1.18
CA TRP A 78 -18.97 -6.88 2.18
C TRP A 78 -19.51 -6.61 3.58
N ARG A 79 -20.78 -6.19 3.71
CA ARG A 79 -21.41 -5.94 5.01
C ARG A 79 -21.51 -7.21 5.86
N GLN A 80 -21.51 -8.39 5.24
CA GLN A 80 -21.46 -9.68 5.95
C GLN A 80 -20.22 -9.81 6.86
N LEU A 81 -19.12 -9.13 6.50
CA LEU A 81 -17.89 -9.13 7.32
C LEU A 81 -18.05 -8.38 8.64
N LEU A 82 -18.98 -7.43 8.71
CA LEU A 82 -19.27 -6.64 9.92
C LEU A 82 -20.00 -7.47 10.99
N GLU A 83 -20.69 -8.53 10.58
CA GLU A 83 -21.41 -9.46 11.44
C GLU A 83 -20.48 -10.47 12.13
N THR A 84 -19.24 -10.57 11.65
CA THR A 84 -18.25 -11.49 12.21
C THR A 84 -17.70 -10.99 13.55
N THR A 85 -17.40 -11.92 14.47
CA THR A 85 -16.65 -11.62 15.70
C THR A 85 -15.16 -11.90 15.57
N GLU A 86 -14.72 -12.40 14.41
CA GLU A 86 -13.33 -12.78 14.16
C GLU A 86 -12.44 -11.56 13.96
N PHE A 87 -12.93 -10.55 13.24
CA PHE A 87 -12.16 -9.37 12.89
C PHE A 87 -12.54 -8.15 13.71
N SER A 88 -11.52 -7.36 14.04
CA SER A 88 -11.63 -6.09 14.74
C SER A 88 -11.44 -4.88 13.81
N HIS A 89 -10.73 -5.07 12.70
CA HIS A 89 -10.41 -4.04 11.74
C HIS A 89 -10.09 -4.62 10.36
N PHE A 90 -10.15 -3.77 9.33
CA PHE A 90 -9.82 -4.11 7.96
C PHE A 90 -8.93 -3.06 7.30
N TRP A 91 -7.97 -3.56 6.52
CA TRP A 91 -7.02 -2.79 5.74
C TRP A 91 -7.46 -2.73 4.28
N CYS A 92 -7.61 -1.53 3.74
CA CYS A 92 -7.99 -1.28 2.36
C CYS A 92 -6.75 -0.97 1.51
N PRO A 93 -6.59 -1.57 0.31
CA PRO A 93 -5.56 -1.14 -0.62
C PRO A 93 -5.88 0.26 -1.13
N ARG A 94 -4.89 1.16 -1.05
CA ARG A 94 -4.98 2.52 -1.56
C ARG A 94 -4.24 2.65 -2.88
N ARG A 95 -4.94 3.18 -3.88
CA ARG A 95 -4.39 3.50 -5.22
C ARG A 95 -4.14 5.00 -5.30
N GLN A 96 -2.88 5.39 -5.44
CA GLN A 96 -2.48 6.79 -5.63
C GLN A 96 -2.71 7.18 -7.10
N LEU A 97 -3.75 7.98 -7.37
CA LEU A 97 -4.11 8.37 -8.73
C LEU A 97 -3.30 9.57 -9.22
N VAL A 98 -2.81 9.46 -10.44
CA VAL A 98 -2.06 10.51 -11.14
C VAL A 98 -2.90 11.09 -12.28
N PRO A 99 -2.54 12.29 -12.81
CA PRO A 99 -3.24 12.88 -13.95
C PRO A 99 -3.38 11.89 -15.11
N GLY A 100 -4.60 11.79 -15.65
CA GLY A 100 -4.93 10.87 -16.75
C GLY A 100 -5.62 9.57 -16.32
N GLY A 101 -6.06 9.45 -15.06
CA GLY A 101 -6.90 8.31 -14.63
C GLY A 101 -6.15 7.02 -14.29
N ARG A 102 -4.82 7.10 -14.20
CA ARG A 102 -3.93 5.96 -13.88
C ARG A 102 -3.52 6.01 -12.41
N TYR A 103 -3.02 4.91 -11.89
CA TYR A 103 -2.46 4.83 -10.55
C TYR A 103 -1.01 4.36 -10.56
N LEU A 104 -0.25 4.73 -9.53
CA LEU A 104 1.12 4.25 -9.31
C LEU A 104 1.10 2.78 -8.91
N ASN A 105 1.64 1.88 -9.74
CA ASN A 105 1.55 0.42 -9.56
C ASN A 105 2.90 -0.21 -9.19
N ALA A 106 3.63 0.44 -8.29
CA ALA A 106 4.90 -0.09 -7.79
C ALA A 106 5.20 0.44 -6.39
N ALA A 107 6.05 -0.28 -5.66
CA ALA A 107 6.56 0.18 -4.38
C ALA A 107 7.31 1.53 -4.55
N PRO A 108 7.32 2.42 -3.54
CA PRO A 108 6.62 2.29 -2.26
C PRO A 108 5.14 2.69 -2.31
N TRP A 109 4.61 3.08 -3.48
CA TRP A 109 3.24 3.61 -3.59
C TRP A 109 2.15 2.52 -3.63
N TYR A 110 2.49 1.30 -4.05
CA TYR A 110 1.52 0.20 -4.15
C TYR A 110 2.18 -1.18 -4.01
N PRO A 111 1.52 -2.16 -3.35
CA PRO A 111 0.30 -2.00 -2.56
C PRO A 111 0.52 -1.16 -1.30
N ASP A 112 -0.41 -0.24 -1.05
CA ASP A 112 -0.43 0.65 0.09
C ASP A 112 -1.68 0.37 0.93
N PHE A 113 -1.55 -0.50 1.94
CA PHE A 113 -2.67 -0.88 2.79
C PHE A 113 -2.91 0.15 3.90
N GLN A 114 -4.13 0.66 3.97
CA GLN A 114 -4.56 1.65 4.95
C GLN A 114 -5.64 1.05 5.86
N LEU A 115 -5.45 1.12 7.18
CA LEU A 115 -6.49 0.74 8.15
C LEU A 115 -7.61 1.78 8.06
N ARG A 116 -8.75 1.37 7.52
CA ARG A 116 -9.86 2.28 7.21
C ARG A 116 -11.15 1.90 7.92
N LEU A 117 -11.43 0.61 8.10
CA LEU A 117 -12.63 0.10 8.74
C LEU A 117 -12.28 -0.58 10.07
N PHE A 118 -12.87 -0.17 11.19
CA PHE A 118 -12.55 -0.76 12.49
C PHE A 118 -13.67 -0.60 13.51
N ARG A 119 -13.68 -1.45 14.53
CA ARG A 119 -14.61 -1.39 15.66
C ARG A 119 -14.29 -0.21 16.58
N THR A 120 -15.31 0.54 16.97
CA THR A 120 -15.17 1.79 17.75
C THR A 120 -15.08 1.57 19.25
N ASN A 121 -15.69 0.49 19.76
CA ASN A 121 -15.90 0.23 21.19
C ASN A 121 -14.81 -0.63 21.83
N LEU A 122 -13.56 -0.49 21.38
CA LEU A 122 -12.43 -1.24 21.91
C LEU A 122 -11.54 -0.33 22.78
N ASP A 123 -11.48 -0.62 24.08
CA ASP A 123 -10.76 0.20 25.08
C ASP A 123 -9.26 0.39 24.80
N ALA A 124 -8.68 -0.45 23.94
CA ALA A 124 -7.24 -0.44 23.61
C ALA A 124 -6.93 0.05 22.18
N VAL A 125 -7.86 0.73 21.51
CA VAL A 125 -7.54 1.45 20.25
C VAL A 125 -6.58 2.59 20.57
N VAL A 126 -5.45 2.62 19.86
CA VAL A 126 -4.47 3.71 19.96
C VAL A 126 -4.58 4.58 18.72
N PHE A 127 -4.86 5.86 18.94
CA PHE A 127 -4.93 6.87 17.89
C PHE A 127 -3.55 7.50 17.67
N PRO A 128 -3.22 7.85 16.40
CA PRO A 128 -1.91 8.39 16.09
C PRO A 128 -1.76 9.79 16.69
N SER A 129 -0.56 10.07 17.18
CA SER A 129 -0.22 11.36 17.82
C SER A 129 0.73 12.21 16.97
N LYS A 130 1.24 11.65 15.87
CA LYS A 130 2.26 12.25 15.01
C LYS A 130 1.89 12.06 13.54
N LEU A 131 2.52 12.87 12.68
CA LEU A 131 2.42 12.72 11.24
C LEU A 131 2.88 11.32 10.80
N HIS A 132 2.15 10.70 9.87
CA HIS A 132 2.39 9.35 9.35
C HIS A 132 2.32 8.20 10.36
N ASP A 133 1.91 8.47 11.61
CA ASP A 133 1.57 7.45 12.59
C ASP A 133 0.20 6.82 12.23
N GLN A 134 -0.01 5.57 12.62
CA GLN A 134 -1.20 4.79 12.24
C GLN A 134 -2.10 4.51 13.44
N ILE A 135 -3.41 4.36 13.20
CA ILE A 135 -4.33 3.81 14.19
C ILE A 135 -3.91 2.36 14.45
N ARG A 136 -3.85 1.96 15.72
CA ARG A 136 -3.62 0.56 16.10
C ARG A 136 -4.87 0.02 16.77
N VAL A 137 -5.45 -1.00 16.16
CA VAL A 137 -6.64 -1.67 16.68
C VAL A 137 -6.22 -3.04 17.21
N PRO A 138 -6.58 -3.39 18.45
CA PRO A 138 -6.24 -4.69 19.02
C PRO A 138 -7.08 -5.81 18.38
N GLY A 139 -6.47 -6.97 18.20
CA GLY A 139 -7.13 -8.17 17.69
C GLY A 139 -6.85 -8.46 16.20
N PRO A 140 -7.50 -9.49 15.63
CA PRO A 140 -7.27 -9.88 14.25
C PRO A 140 -7.75 -8.81 13.26
N GLY A 141 -6.96 -8.57 12.23
CA GLY A 141 -7.26 -7.65 11.14
C GLY A 141 -7.32 -8.36 9.79
N GLY A 142 -8.33 -8.06 8.98
CA GLY A 142 -8.45 -8.56 7.61
C GLY A 142 -7.84 -7.59 6.59
N TYR A 143 -7.36 -8.10 5.46
CA TYR A 143 -6.82 -7.28 4.37
C TYR A 143 -7.68 -7.46 3.14
N PHE A 144 -8.29 -6.38 2.65
CA PHE A 144 -9.12 -6.43 1.45
C PHE A 144 -8.27 -6.58 0.18
N GLN A 145 -8.78 -7.31 -0.79
CA GLN A 145 -8.14 -7.44 -2.10
C GLN A 145 -8.74 -6.46 -3.12
N HIS A 146 -10.05 -6.24 -3.09
CA HIS A 146 -10.76 -5.46 -4.12
C HIS A 146 -11.46 -4.22 -3.56
N LEU A 147 -11.84 -4.22 -2.28
CA LEU A 147 -12.42 -3.05 -1.60
C LEU A 147 -11.36 -1.96 -1.36
N ALA A 148 -11.10 -1.19 -2.41
CA ALA A 148 -10.00 -0.23 -2.47
C ALA A 148 -10.46 1.21 -2.21
N ILE A 149 -9.49 2.06 -1.91
CA ILE A 149 -9.66 3.51 -1.90
C ILE A 149 -8.74 4.13 -2.95
N HIS A 150 -9.24 5.12 -3.68
CA HIS A 150 -8.48 5.88 -4.66
C HIS A 150 -8.16 7.23 -4.05
N HIS A 151 -6.88 7.58 -3.97
CA HIS A 151 -6.40 8.81 -3.37
C HIS A 151 -5.96 9.77 -4.47
N HIS A 152 -6.53 10.96 -4.46
CA HIS A 152 -6.47 11.91 -5.56
C HIS A 152 -5.47 13.03 -5.32
N VAL A 153 -4.68 13.01 -4.24
CA VAL A 153 -3.76 14.13 -3.93
C VAL A 153 -2.79 14.44 -5.09
N LEU A 154 -2.29 13.42 -5.79
CA LEU A 154 -1.33 13.58 -6.88
C LEU A 154 -1.99 14.09 -8.16
N TRP A 155 -3.29 13.86 -8.31
CA TRP A 155 -4.10 14.41 -9.40
C TRP A 155 -4.53 15.84 -9.09
N LEU A 156 -5.12 16.07 -7.91
CA LEU A 156 -5.76 17.33 -7.54
C LEU A 156 -4.76 18.45 -7.26
N LEU A 157 -3.58 18.13 -6.73
CA LEU A 157 -2.59 19.14 -6.36
C LEU A 157 -1.49 19.26 -7.42
N PRO A 158 -1.27 20.47 -7.97
CA PRO A 158 -0.10 20.78 -8.78
C PRO A 158 1.21 20.46 -8.05
N ARG A 159 2.27 20.20 -8.80
CA ARG A 159 3.57 19.77 -8.25
C ARG A 159 4.12 20.78 -7.25
N GLU A 160 4.00 22.08 -7.52
CA GLU A 160 4.44 23.15 -6.62
C GLU A 160 3.77 23.09 -5.23
N MET A 161 2.48 22.76 -5.18
CA MET A 161 1.75 22.58 -3.92
C MET A 161 2.17 21.30 -3.19
N ARG A 162 2.52 20.25 -3.94
CA ARG A 162 3.06 19.00 -3.38
C ARG A 162 4.47 19.16 -2.83
N VAL A 163 5.31 19.98 -3.47
CA VAL A 163 6.64 20.36 -2.96
C VAL A 163 6.50 21.06 -1.61
N GLU A 164 5.60 22.04 -1.51
CA GLU A 164 5.37 22.75 -0.24
C GLU A 164 4.79 21.81 0.84
N LYS A 165 3.88 20.91 0.46
CA LYS A 165 3.38 19.87 1.37
C LYS A 165 4.51 18.97 1.89
N ALA A 166 5.38 18.48 1.01
CA ALA A 166 6.51 17.64 1.37
C ALA A 166 7.49 18.39 2.29
N ARG A 167 7.79 19.66 2.00
CA ARG A 167 8.61 20.51 2.85
C ARG A 167 8.01 20.66 4.24
N ARG A 168 6.73 20.98 4.34
CA ARG A 168 6.02 21.10 5.62
C ARG A 168 6.06 19.79 6.41
N TYR A 169 5.94 18.65 5.75
CA TYR A 169 6.00 17.35 6.40
C TYR A 169 7.39 17.07 6.98
N GLU A 170 8.43 17.43 6.24
CA GLU A 170 9.81 17.34 6.71
C GLU A 170 10.10 18.29 7.88
N GLU A 171 9.53 19.51 7.89
CA GLU A 171 9.62 20.44 9.01
C GLU A 171 8.91 19.91 10.28
N LEU A 172 7.78 19.20 10.12
CA LEU A 172 7.01 18.62 11.23
C LEU A 172 7.63 17.31 11.75
N LEU A 173 8.23 16.51 10.87
CA LEU A 173 8.84 15.23 11.19
C LEU A 173 10.11 15.02 10.34
N PRO A 174 11.26 15.57 10.77
CA PRO A 174 12.53 15.42 10.05
C PRO A 174 12.91 13.96 9.82
N GLY A 175 13.27 13.61 8.59
CA GLY A 175 13.56 12.25 8.12
C GLY A 175 12.32 11.37 7.89
N GLY A 176 11.13 11.84 8.28
CA GLY A 176 9.87 11.11 8.17
C GLY A 176 8.84 11.81 7.29
N GLY A 177 9.22 12.86 6.54
CA GLY A 177 8.31 13.61 5.69
C GLY A 177 7.80 12.85 4.46
N LEU A 178 8.44 11.73 4.11
CA LEU A 178 8.08 10.85 2.99
C LEU A 178 7.84 11.63 1.67
N GLY A 179 8.74 12.57 1.35
CA GLY A 179 8.60 13.46 0.19
C GLY A 179 8.43 12.73 -1.13
N GLN A 180 9.00 11.53 -1.28
CA GLN A 180 8.82 10.66 -2.44
C GLN A 180 7.35 10.34 -2.73
N ASN A 181 6.49 10.25 -1.70
CA ASN A 181 5.08 9.98 -1.87
C ASN A 181 4.35 11.15 -2.55
N CYS A 182 4.87 12.36 -2.37
CA CYS A 182 4.34 13.58 -2.98
C CYS A 182 5.05 13.95 -4.29
N LEU A 183 6.29 13.53 -4.50
CA LEU A 183 7.15 13.90 -5.64
C LEU A 183 7.50 12.67 -6.47
N TYR A 184 6.48 11.88 -6.82
CA TYR A 184 6.66 10.61 -7.52
C TYR A 184 7.34 10.74 -8.88
N GLU A 185 7.19 11.90 -9.54
CA GLU A 185 7.75 12.16 -10.86
C GLU A 185 9.29 12.07 -10.87
N ASP A 186 9.92 12.35 -9.73
CA ASP A 186 11.37 12.31 -9.58
C ASP A 186 11.91 10.86 -9.64
N TYR A 187 11.03 9.86 -9.60
CA TYR A 187 11.36 8.41 -9.61
C TYR A 187 10.80 7.66 -10.83
N SER A 188 9.99 8.32 -11.65
CA SER A 188 9.34 7.73 -12.85
C SER A 188 8.74 6.33 -12.59
N PRO A 189 7.88 6.14 -11.58
CA PRO A 189 7.29 4.84 -11.29
C PRO A 189 6.35 4.37 -12.41
N PRO A 190 6.25 3.05 -12.63
CA PRO A 190 5.24 2.48 -13.49
C PRO A 190 3.83 2.86 -13.04
N THR A 191 2.97 3.07 -14.04
CA THR A 191 1.57 3.39 -13.82
C THR A 191 0.68 2.37 -14.52
N GLU A 192 -0.52 2.16 -14.01
CA GLU A 192 -1.50 1.24 -14.59
C GLU A 192 -2.89 1.90 -14.64
N SER A 193 -3.74 1.48 -15.58
CA SER A 193 -5.15 1.85 -15.56
C SER A 193 -5.84 1.28 -14.32
N LEU A 194 -6.87 1.94 -13.81
CA LEU A 194 -7.70 1.35 -12.78
C LEU A 194 -8.25 -0.01 -13.24
N PRO A 195 -8.30 -1.02 -12.35
CA PRO A 195 -8.88 -2.32 -12.69
C PRO A 195 -10.37 -2.18 -12.98
N GLU A 196 -10.87 -3.03 -13.87
CA GLU A 196 -12.31 -3.14 -14.11
C GLU A 196 -13.01 -3.64 -12.84
N PRO A 197 -14.23 -3.14 -12.54
CA PRO A 197 -14.99 -3.59 -11.39
C PRO A 197 -15.21 -5.10 -11.40
N VAL A 198 -14.98 -5.74 -10.25
CA VAL A 198 -15.20 -7.18 -10.07
C VAL A 198 -16.44 -7.44 -9.21
N LYS A 199 -17.08 -8.60 -9.41
CA LYS A 199 -18.07 -9.09 -8.46
C LYS A 199 -17.35 -9.57 -7.20
N LEU A 200 -17.78 -9.10 -6.03
CA LEU A 200 -17.21 -9.50 -4.76
C LEU A 200 -17.56 -10.96 -4.43
N ASP A 201 -16.54 -11.71 -4.03
CA ASP A 201 -16.67 -13.01 -3.39
C ASP A 201 -16.05 -12.91 -1.99
N ILE A 202 -16.89 -12.84 -0.97
CA ILE A 202 -16.46 -12.60 0.41
C ILE A 202 -15.57 -13.73 0.94
N ALA A 203 -15.72 -14.96 0.42
CA ALA A 203 -14.88 -16.08 0.80
C ALA A 203 -13.41 -15.91 0.35
N SER A 204 -13.16 -15.09 -0.67
CA SER A 204 -11.82 -14.83 -1.19
C SER A 204 -11.38 -13.36 -1.08
N GLU A 205 -12.25 -12.47 -0.59
CA GLU A 205 -11.95 -11.03 -0.47
C GLU A 205 -10.87 -10.72 0.57
N LEU A 206 -10.79 -11.53 1.63
CA LEU A 206 -9.79 -11.34 2.67
C LEU A 206 -8.48 -12.05 2.29
N GLY A 207 -7.41 -11.27 2.17
CA GLY A 207 -6.06 -11.76 1.94
C GLY A 207 -5.49 -12.44 3.18
N TRP A 208 -4.95 -13.64 2.99
CA TRP A 208 -4.30 -14.46 4.01
C TRP A 208 -3.17 -15.28 3.39
N MET A 209 -2.07 -15.49 4.13
CA MET A 209 -0.97 -16.33 3.68
C MET A 209 -0.42 -17.23 4.79
N ASP A 210 -0.66 -18.53 4.65
CA ASP A 210 -0.06 -19.56 5.50
C ASP A 210 1.40 -19.82 5.14
N ARG A 211 2.13 -20.43 6.08
CA ARG A 211 3.49 -20.93 5.82
C ARG A 211 3.45 -21.96 4.69
N LEU A 212 4.27 -21.76 3.66
CA LEU A 212 4.45 -22.74 2.60
C LEU A 212 5.38 -23.87 3.09
N SER A 213 5.04 -25.09 2.72
CA SER A 213 5.95 -26.23 2.81
C SER A 213 7.06 -26.12 1.76
N LEU A 214 8.18 -26.82 1.98
CA LEU A 214 9.26 -26.90 0.98
C LEU A 214 8.77 -27.45 -0.37
N HIS A 215 7.80 -28.37 -0.35
CA HIS A 215 7.20 -28.91 -1.56
C HIS A 215 6.37 -27.85 -2.31
N GLU A 216 5.58 -27.04 -1.61
CA GLU A 216 4.83 -25.93 -2.23
C GLU A 216 5.79 -24.85 -2.77
N MET A 217 6.82 -24.48 -2.01
CA MET A 217 7.86 -23.55 -2.48
C MET A 217 8.54 -24.06 -3.76
N SER A 218 8.77 -25.37 -3.85
CA SER A 218 9.35 -26.00 -5.05
C SER A 218 8.44 -25.96 -6.29
N LYS A 219 7.20 -25.48 -6.18
CA LYS A 219 6.27 -25.28 -7.31
C LYS A 219 6.12 -23.82 -7.72
N LEU A 220 6.79 -22.91 -7.02
CA LEU A 220 6.82 -21.49 -7.36
C LEU A 220 8.08 -21.20 -8.18
N SER A 221 7.93 -20.56 -9.35
CA SER A 221 9.06 -20.10 -10.15
C SER A 221 9.04 -18.59 -10.34
N LEU A 222 10.24 -18.01 -10.44
CA LEU A 222 10.47 -16.60 -10.69
C LEU A 222 11.22 -16.43 -12.02
N SER A 223 10.78 -15.49 -12.85
CA SER A 223 11.48 -15.04 -14.05
C SER A 223 11.62 -13.52 -13.99
N VAL A 224 12.83 -12.98 -14.11
CA VAL A 224 13.07 -11.54 -14.05
C VAL A 224 13.68 -11.05 -15.35
N ASN A 225 13.10 -10.00 -15.93
CA ASN A 225 13.48 -9.42 -17.21
C ASN A 225 13.72 -7.91 -17.08
N GLY A 226 14.32 -7.32 -18.12
CA GLY A 226 14.48 -5.87 -18.22
C GLY A 226 15.65 -5.29 -17.42
N MET A 227 16.66 -6.10 -17.10
CA MET A 227 17.81 -5.64 -16.31
C MET A 227 18.68 -4.62 -17.06
N PRO A 228 18.86 -3.39 -16.54
CA PRO A 228 19.80 -2.43 -17.11
C PRO A 228 21.25 -2.88 -16.88
N GLN A 229 22.10 -2.72 -17.91
CA GLN A 229 23.54 -2.99 -17.78
C GLN A 229 24.27 -1.94 -16.94
N LYS A 230 23.73 -0.72 -16.85
CA LYS A 230 24.31 0.39 -16.09
C LYS A 230 23.22 1.17 -15.36
N VAL A 231 23.49 1.52 -14.10
CA VAL A 231 22.62 2.35 -13.25
C VAL A 231 23.44 3.38 -12.48
N SER A 232 22.78 4.43 -11.99
CA SER A 232 23.42 5.46 -11.17
C SER A 232 23.45 5.05 -9.69
N THR A 233 24.43 5.54 -8.94
CA THR A 233 24.51 5.28 -7.49
C THR A 233 23.28 5.79 -6.76
N SER A 234 22.76 5.01 -5.82
CA SER A 234 21.57 5.34 -5.01
C SER A 234 20.28 5.61 -5.80
N SER A 235 20.26 5.37 -7.11
CA SER A 235 19.04 5.53 -7.90
C SER A 235 18.08 4.37 -7.70
N TRP A 236 16.80 4.60 -7.99
CA TRP A 236 15.81 3.54 -8.11
C TRP A 236 15.63 3.15 -9.57
N PHE A 237 15.37 1.88 -9.82
CA PHE A 237 14.97 1.37 -11.12
C PHE A 237 14.01 0.19 -10.95
N TRP A 238 13.37 -0.19 -12.06
CA TRP A 238 12.24 -1.09 -12.08
C TRP A 238 12.57 -2.34 -12.89
N LEU A 239 12.28 -3.52 -12.35
CA LEU A 239 12.40 -4.79 -13.08
C LEU A 239 11.05 -5.48 -13.20
N GLU A 240 10.79 -6.08 -14.35
CA GLU A 240 9.61 -6.91 -14.55
C GLU A 240 9.90 -8.33 -14.03
N ALA A 241 9.10 -8.76 -13.08
CA ALA A 241 9.15 -10.10 -12.51
C ALA A 241 7.86 -10.84 -12.79
N GLU A 242 7.96 -12.05 -13.32
CA GLU A 242 6.83 -12.96 -13.49
C GLU A 242 6.98 -14.10 -12.48
N VAL A 243 5.94 -14.29 -11.66
CA VAL A 243 5.86 -15.40 -10.71
C VAL A 243 4.82 -16.38 -11.21
N THR A 244 5.22 -17.63 -11.39
CA THR A 244 4.30 -18.72 -11.73
C THR A 244 4.04 -19.57 -10.50
N ASN A 245 2.76 -19.79 -10.22
CA ASN A 245 2.31 -20.58 -9.09
C ASN A 245 1.79 -21.94 -9.56
N GLY A 246 2.59 -22.99 -9.38
CA GLY A 246 2.20 -24.38 -9.64
C GLY A 246 1.52 -25.08 -8.47
N THR A 247 1.14 -24.37 -7.41
CA THR A 247 0.42 -24.94 -6.26
C THR A 247 -1.09 -24.93 -6.49
N ASP A 248 -1.84 -25.51 -5.55
CA ASP A 248 -3.30 -25.50 -5.48
C ASP A 248 -3.87 -24.34 -4.62
N LYS A 249 -3.01 -23.48 -4.08
CA LYS A 249 -3.36 -22.33 -3.23
C LYS A 249 -2.97 -21.02 -3.88
N SER A 250 -3.69 -19.94 -3.57
CA SER A 250 -3.25 -18.59 -3.95
C SER A 250 -2.02 -18.21 -3.13
N VAL A 251 -1.07 -17.50 -3.75
CA VAL A 251 0.15 -17.01 -3.09
C VAL A 251 0.20 -15.50 -3.18
N GLY A 252 0.29 -14.81 -2.04
CA GLY A 252 0.23 -13.36 -1.98
C GLY A 252 1.03 -12.76 -0.83
N SER A 253 1.12 -11.43 -0.80
CA SER A 253 1.79 -10.69 0.28
C SER A 253 0.85 -10.28 1.41
N PHE A 254 0.16 -11.26 1.99
CA PHE A 254 -0.73 -11.04 3.14
C PHE A 254 -0.15 -11.62 4.44
N PRO A 255 -0.50 -11.08 5.61
CA PRO A 255 -0.19 -11.70 6.89
C PRO A 255 -0.83 -13.10 7.03
N PRO A 256 -0.33 -13.95 7.94
CA PRO A 256 0.83 -13.72 8.81
C PRO A 256 2.19 -13.94 8.13
N PHE A 257 2.27 -14.71 7.04
CA PHE A 257 3.54 -15.09 6.41
C PHE A 257 3.60 -14.66 4.93
N PRO A 258 3.66 -13.34 4.66
CA PRO A 258 3.58 -12.83 3.29
C PRO A 258 4.74 -13.33 2.44
N VAL A 259 4.45 -13.75 1.21
CA VAL A 259 5.47 -14.04 0.20
C VAL A 259 5.77 -12.77 -0.58
N ARG A 260 7.04 -12.41 -0.73
CA ARG A 260 7.51 -11.18 -1.38
C ARG A 260 8.66 -11.47 -2.34
N LEU A 261 8.79 -10.66 -3.38
CA LEU A 261 10.00 -10.61 -4.19
C LEU A 261 11.05 -9.76 -3.47
N ALA A 262 12.31 -10.11 -3.62
CA ALA A 262 13.43 -9.42 -3.01
C ALA A 262 14.71 -9.63 -3.83
N TYR A 263 15.82 -9.05 -3.38
CA TYR A 263 17.10 -9.18 -4.05
C TYR A 263 18.28 -8.98 -3.09
N HIS A 264 19.45 -9.41 -3.54
CA HIS A 264 20.75 -9.17 -2.93
C HIS A 264 21.66 -8.43 -3.90
N TRP A 265 22.55 -7.57 -3.38
CA TRP A 265 23.66 -7.02 -4.15
C TRP A 265 24.97 -7.68 -3.72
N ILE A 266 25.71 -8.18 -4.69
CA ILE A 266 26.99 -8.84 -4.51
C ILE A 266 28.06 -8.06 -5.28
N GLU A 267 29.24 -7.86 -4.68
CA GLU A 267 30.38 -7.30 -5.39
C GLU A 267 30.90 -8.31 -6.43
N ALA A 268 31.05 -7.89 -7.69
CA ALA A 268 31.35 -8.83 -8.78
C ALA A 268 32.74 -9.47 -8.65
N ALA A 269 33.73 -8.72 -8.18
CA ALA A 269 35.12 -9.18 -8.10
C ALA A 269 35.34 -10.20 -6.96
N THR A 270 34.79 -9.93 -5.79
CA THR A 270 35.02 -10.75 -4.58
C THR A 270 33.92 -11.76 -4.31
N ARG A 271 32.76 -11.61 -4.96
CA ARG A 271 31.51 -12.32 -4.64
C ARG A 271 31.02 -12.05 -3.20
N GLY A 272 31.51 -11.00 -2.55
CA GLY A 272 31.06 -10.58 -1.22
C GLY A 272 29.69 -9.92 -1.26
N THR A 273 28.81 -10.27 -0.32
CA THR A 273 27.50 -9.62 -0.19
C THR A 273 27.65 -8.19 0.31
N VAL A 274 27.08 -7.25 -0.44
CA VAL A 274 27.07 -5.81 -0.14
C VAL A 274 25.73 -5.41 0.46
N ILE A 275 24.63 -5.94 -0.07
CA ILE A 275 23.28 -5.78 0.48
C ILE A 275 22.63 -7.16 0.50
N TYR A 276 22.33 -7.66 1.69
CA TYR A 276 21.61 -8.93 1.90
C TYR A 276 20.09 -8.74 2.06
N GLU A 277 19.66 -7.54 2.41
CA GLU A 277 18.25 -7.23 2.66
C GLU A 277 17.78 -6.18 1.66
N GLY A 278 17.58 -6.62 0.41
CA GLY A 278 17.02 -5.76 -0.63
C GLY A 278 15.57 -5.39 -0.37
N ASN A 279 15.11 -4.33 -1.04
CA ASN A 279 13.74 -3.86 -0.92
C ASN A 279 12.74 -4.96 -1.31
N ARG A 280 11.63 -5.01 -0.57
CA ARG A 280 10.56 -5.97 -0.83
C ARG A 280 9.60 -5.44 -1.87
N THR A 281 9.19 -6.31 -2.78
CA THR A 281 8.06 -6.06 -3.68
C THR A 281 6.96 -7.06 -3.37
N ALA A 282 5.76 -6.56 -3.15
CA ALA A 282 4.63 -7.39 -2.78
C ALA A 282 4.06 -8.13 -4.00
N LEU A 283 3.62 -9.36 -3.78
CA LEU A 283 2.76 -10.13 -4.67
C LEU A 283 1.31 -9.67 -4.47
N PHE A 284 0.96 -8.53 -5.06
CA PHE A 284 -0.40 -8.00 -5.09
C PHE A 284 -0.75 -7.53 -6.51
N PRO A 285 -1.78 -8.09 -7.17
CA PRO A 285 -2.72 -9.10 -6.65
C PRO A 285 -2.04 -10.46 -6.40
N SER A 286 -2.72 -11.36 -5.69
CA SER A 286 -2.24 -12.73 -5.46
C SER A 286 -1.96 -13.48 -6.76
N VAL A 287 -0.96 -14.38 -6.75
CA VAL A 287 -0.78 -15.36 -7.82
C VAL A 287 -1.73 -16.52 -7.59
N HIS A 288 -2.78 -16.64 -8.40
CA HIS A 288 -3.74 -17.73 -8.29
C HIS A 288 -3.14 -19.10 -8.65
N PRO A 289 -3.74 -20.22 -8.19
CA PRO A 289 -3.32 -21.57 -8.54
C PRO A 289 -3.18 -21.78 -10.04
N ASN A 290 -2.06 -22.38 -10.47
CA ASN A 290 -1.74 -22.68 -11.87
C ASN A 290 -1.73 -21.45 -12.80
N ARG A 291 -1.47 -20.26 -12.26
CA ARG A 291 -1.36 -19.00 -13.01
C ARG A 291 0.03 -18.39 -12.88
N ALA A 292 0.32 -17.47 -13.79
CA ALA A 292 1.46 -16.58 -13.70
C ALA A 292 0.97 -15.14 -13.57
N THR A 293 1.60 -14.35 -12.70
CA THR A 293 1.31 -12.94 -12.49
C THR A 293 2.59 -12.12 -12.59
N ARG A 294 2.48 -10.93 -13.19
CA ARG A 294 3.59 -10.00 -13.34
C ARG A 294 3.56 -8.93 -12.27
N TYR A 295 4.75 -8.57 -11.80
CA TYR A 295 4.98 -7.54 -10.79
C TYR A 295 6.14 -6.66 -11.21
N THR A 296 6.13 -5.41 -10.76
CA THR A 296 7.25 -4.51 -10.93
C THR A 296 8.08 -4.44 -9.65
N MET A 297 9.29 -4.99 -9.69
CA MET A 297 10.23 -4.90 -8.58
C MET A 297 10.88 -3.53 -8.52
N MET A 298 10.88 -2.92 -7.33
CA MET A 298 11.66 -1.72 -7.04
C MET A 298 13.07 -2.11 -6.59
N ILE A 299 14.09 -1.73 -7.35
CA ILE A 299 15.49 -1.96 -6.99
C ILE A 299 16.16 -0.64 -6.64
N ALA A 300 16.77 -0.57 -5.46
CA ALA A 300 17.68 0.50 -5.09
C ALA A 300 19.12 0.11 -5.38
N ALA A 301 19.82 0.92 -6.19
CA ALA A 301 21.22 0.71 -6.52
C ALA A 301 22.14 1.02 -5.32
N PRO A 302 23.30 0.34 -5.19
CA PRO A 302 24.28 0.65 -4.16
C PRO A 302 24.77 2.10 -4.22
N ALA A 303 25.15 2.65 -3.07
CA ALA A 303 25.65 4.02 -2.98
C ALA A 303 27.08 4.20 -3.53
N LYS A 304 27.83 3.11 -3.69
CA LYS A 304 29.22 3.13 -4.18
C LYS A 304 29.27 2.64 -5.62
N ALA A 305 29.98 3.37 -6.48
CA ALA A 305 30.25 2.92 -7.85
C ALA A 305 31.10 1.64 -7.86
N GLY A 306 30.90 0.80 -8.87
CA GLY A 306 31.59 -0.48 -9.02
C GLY A 306 30.85 -1.46 -9.92
N GLU A 307 31.45 -2.63 -10.12
CA GLU A 307 30.81 -3.77 -10.78
C GLU A 307 30.15 -4.67 -9.74
N TYR A 308 28.86 -4.93 -9.93
CA TYR A 308 28.06 -5.73 -9.01
C TYR A 308 27.31 -6.84 -9.75
N ILE A 309 26.82 -7.78 -8.97
CA ILE A 309 25.84 -8.78 -9.37
C ILE A 309 24.58 -8.52 -8.55
N LEU A 310 23.47 -8.24 -9.23
CA LEU A 310 22.15 -8.26 -8.62
C LEU A 310 21.66 -9.70 -8.62
N GLN A 311 21.34 -10.25 -7.46
CA GLN A 311 20.70 -11.56 -7.34
C GLN A 311 19.23 -11.36 -6.98
N THR A 312 18.30 -11.72 -7.86
CA THR A 312 16.86 -11.63 -7.57
C THR A 312 16.34 -12.95 -7.02
N THR A 313 15.40 -12.87 -6.07
CA THR A 313 14.83 -14.03 -5.39
C THR A 313 13.46 -13.72 -4.78
N MET A 314 12.92 -14.68 -4.02
CA MET A 314 11.71 -14.57 -3.22
C MET A 314 12.00 -14.84 -1.75
N VAL A 315 11.20 -14.27 -0.86
CA VAL A 315 11.22 -14.54 0.57
C VAL A 315 9.80 -14.79 1.05
N GLN A 316 9.62 -15.78 1.92
CA GLN A 316 8.43 -15.83 2.75
C GLN A 316 8.80 -15.24 4.11
N GLU A 317 8.24 -14.07 4.42
CA GLU A 317 8.58 -13.32 5.63
C GLU A 317 8.29 -14.18 6.88
N HIS A 318 9.18 -14.07 7.87
CA HIS A 318 9.18 -14.88 9.10
C HIS A 318 9.32 -16.41 8.89
N VAL A 319 9.61 -16.86 7.67
CA VAL A 319 9.79 -18.28 7.33
C VAL A 319 11.20 -18.54 6.82
N CYS A 320 11.50 -18.18 5.58
CA CYS A 320 12.82 -18.31 4.97
C CYS A 320 12.91 -17.62 3.61
N TRP A 321 14.15 -17.41 3.17
CA TRP A 321 14.49 -17.13 1.78
C TRP A 321 14.26 -18.35 0.91
N PHE A 322 13.75 -18.17 -0.31
CA PHE A 322 13.42 -19.30 -1.19
C PHE A 322 14.68 -20.03 -1.65
N GLU A 323 15.79 -19.32 -1.86
CA GLU A 323 17.07 -19.90 -2.28
C GLU A 323 17.66 -20.89 -1.26
N SER A 324 17.25 -20.79 0.01
CA SER A 324 17.64 -21.76 1.03
C SER A 324 16.94 -23.12 0.83
N ALA A 325 15.77 -23.12 0.19
CA ALA A 325 14.97 -24.31 -0.11
C ALA A 325 15.11 -24.76 -1.58
N ARG A 326 15.36 -23.81 -2.49
CA ARG A 326 15.37 -23.96 -3.95
C ARG A 326 16.46 -23.07 -4.54
N PRO A 327 17.76 -23.47 -4.49
CA PRO A 327 18.87 -22.60 -4.89
C PRO A 327 18.80 -22.09 -6.35
N ASP A 328 18.13 -22.83 -7.22
CA ASP A 328 17.91 -22.52 -8.64
C ASP A 328 16.90 -21.37 -8.87
N ILE A 329 16.23 -20.87 -7.83
CA ILE A 329 15.35 -19.69 -7.94
C ILE A 329 16.13 -18.38 -8.10
N LEU A 330 17.40 -18.35 -7.67
CA LEU A 330 18.27 -17.18 -7.79
C LEU A 330 18.58 -16.90 -9.25
N GLN A 331 18.35 -15.66 -9.68
CA GLN A 331 18.80 -15.16 -10.96
C GLN A 331 19.87 -14.09 -10.74
N GLU A 332 21.01 -14.24 -11.41
CA GLU A 332 22.14 -13.32 -11.29
C GLU A 332 22.27 -12.43 -12.53
N PHE A 333 22.41 -11.13 -12.31
CA PHE A 333 22.63 -10.16 -13.38
C PHE A 333 23.83 -9.27 -13.07
N ARG A 334 24.76 -9.15 -14.01
CA ARG A 334 25.90 -8.21 -13.88
C ARG A 334 25.45 -6.79 -14.17
N VAL A 335 25.90 -5.85 -13.32
CA VAL A 335 25.48 -4.45 -13.36
C VAL A 335 26.68 -3.56 -13.09
N LEU A 336 26.86 -2.55 -13.92
CA LEU A 336 27.78 -1.45 -13.64
C LEU A 336 27.03 -0.34 -12.88
N VAL A 337 27.44 -0.06 -11.65
CA VAL A 337 26.93 1.07 -10.89
C VAL A 337 27.91 2.22 -11.05
N GLY A 338 27.48 3.31 -11.68
CA GLY A 338 28.30 4.50 -11.94
C GLY A 338 27.75 5.74 -11.23
N PRO A 339 28.54 6.82 -11.17
CA PRO A 339 28.04 8.12 -10.72
C PRO A 339 26.91 8.65 -11.63
#